data_AF-A0A8J3R8I0-F1
#
_entry.id   AF-A0A8J3R8I0-F1
#
_cell.length_a   1.000
_cell.length_b   1.000
_cell.length_c   1.000
_cell.angle_alpha   90.00
_cell.angle_beta   90.00
_cell.angle_gamma   90.00
#
_symmetry.space_group_name_H-M   'P 1'
#
loop_
_entity.id
_entity.type
_entity.pdbx_description
1 polymer ?
#
loop_
_entity_poly.entity_id
_entity_poly.type
_entity_poly.pdbx_seq_one_letter_code
_entity_poly.pdbx_strand_id
1 'polypeptide(L)' 'MVGAAVLGGGTPAFGSGPVPSLRLVNTRRRDGSDNVLLRYQVVDRDDT' A
#
# COMPACT_ATOMS: atom_id res chain seq x y z
N MET A 1 -2.06 -18.14 0.39
CA MET A 1 -1.09 -17.04 0.58
C MET A 1 -0.73 -16.54 -0.81
N VAL A 2 -1.01 -15.28 -1.13
CA VAL A 2 -0.61 -14.67 -2.42
C VAL A 2 0.86 -14.26 -2.28
N GLY A 3 1.74 -14.83 -3.11
CA GLY A 3 3.15 -14.41 -3.19
C GLY A 3 3.30 -13.09 -3.95
N ALA A 4 4.53 -12.64 -4.17
CA ALA A 4 4.79 -11.52 -5.06
C ALA A 4 4.33 -11.87 -6.50
N ALA A 5 3.24 -11.26 -6.96
CA ALA A 5 2.62 -11.56 -8.24
C ALA A 5 1.98 -10.33 -8.87
N VAL A 6 1.96 -10.30 -10.20
CA VAL A 6 1.12 -9.39 -10.98
C VAL A 6 -0.17 -10.11 -11.32
N LEU A 7 -1.30 -9.55 -10.92
CA LEU A 7 -2.61 -10.12 -11.22
C LEU A 7 -3.09 -9.62 -12.60
N GLY A 8 -3.52 -10.54 -13.47
CA GLY A 8 -4.08 -10.20 -14.78
C GLY A 8 -5.51 -9.64 -14.73
N GLY A 9 -6.14 -9.61 -13.55
CA GLY A 9 -7.48 -9.09 -13.28
C GLY A 9 -7.88 -9.22 -11.80
N GLY A 10 -8.94 -8.52 -11.38
CA GLY A 10 -9.45 -8.57 -10.01
C GLY A 10 -10.25 -7.32 -9.60
N THR A 11 -10.76 -7.32 -8.37
CA THR A 11 -11.38 -6.13 -7.77
C THR A 11 -10.29 -5.16 -7.30
N PRO A 12 -10.28 -3.89 -7.75
CA PRO A 12 -9.34 -2.88 -7.26
C PRO A 12 -9.44 -2.69 -5.74
N ALA A 13 -8.31 -2.46 -5.08
CA ALA A 13 -8.28 -2.19 -3.64
C ALA A 13 -8.94 -0.84 -3.27
N PHE A 14 -9.02 0.09 -4.21
CA PHE A 14 -9.62 1.41 -4.05
C PHE A 14 -10.59 1.69 -5.19
N GLY A 15 -11.66 2.41 -4.87
CA GLY A 15 -12.59 2.94 -5.88
C GLY A 15 -12.06 4.21 -6.55
N SER A 16 -12.94 4.89 -7.28
CA SER A 16 -12.66 6.24 -7.82
C SER A 16 -12.69 7.29 -6.71
N GLY A 17 -11.72 8.21 -6.71
CA GLY A 17 -11.62 9.31 -5.76
C GLY A 17 -10.18 9.73 -5.49
N PRO A 18 -9.97 10.86 -4.81
CA PRO A 18 -8.64 11.29 -4.41
C PRO A 18 -8.06 10.30 -3.38
N VAL A 19 -6.83 9.85 -3.63
CA VAL A 19 -6.06 9.10 -2.64
C VAL A 19 -5.46 10.11 -1.66
N PRO A 20 -5.64 9.96 -0.34
CA PRO A 20 -5.07 10.88 0.62
C PRO A 20 -3.54 10.86 0.56
N SER A 21 -2.90 11.96 0.96
CA SER A 21 -1.43 11.97 1.04
C SER A 21 -0.98 10.98 2.11
N LEU A 22 0.00 10.13 1.77
CA LEU A 22 0.51 9.10 2.67
C LEU A 22 2.00 9.32 2.91
N ARG A 23 2.42 9.24 4.17
CA ARG A 23 3.83 9.17 4.57
C ARG A 23 4.19 7.72 4.89
N LEU A 24 5.23 7.19 4.25
CA LEU A 24 5.77 5.88 4.61
C LEU A 24 6.41 5.96 5.99
N VAL A 25 5.99 5.10 6.91
CA VAL A 25 6.50 5.06 8.28
C VAL A 25 7.40 3.85 8.50
N ASN A 26 7.09 2.71 7.86
CA ASN A 26 7.90 1.51 8.02
C ASN A 26 7.79 0.57 6.81
N THR A 27 8.85 -0.19 6.58
CA THR A 27 8.92 -1.29 5.62
C THR A 27 9.53 -2.50 6.31
N ARG A 28 8.86 -3.66 6.23
CA ARG A 28 9.36 -4.92 6.79
C ARG A 28 9.33 -6.02 5.74
N ARG A 29 10.42 -6.78 5.64
CA ARG A 29 10.47 -8.06 4.94
C ARG A 29 10.43 -9.20 5.95
N ARG A 30 9.89 -10.34 5.54
CA ARG A 30 9.93 -11.57 6.32
C ARG A 30 10.85 -12.55 5.62
N ASP A 31 11.78 -13.13 6.36
CA ASP A 31 12.71 -14.12 5.80
C ASP A 31 11.96 -15.29 5.19
N GLY A 32 12.43 -15.76 4.03
CA GLY A 32 11.78 -16.81 3.25
C GLY A 32 10.48 -16.37 2.57
N SER A 33 10.21 -15.07 2.44
CA SER A 33 9.07 -14.53 1.69
C SER A 33 9.48 -13.35 0.82
N ASP A 34 8.98 -13.31 -0.41
CA ASP A 34 9.13 -12.17 -1.31
C ASP A 34 8.15 -11.03 -1.01
N ASN A 35 7.27 -11.20 -0.01
CA ASN A 35 6.29 -10.20 0.35
C ASN A 35 6.93 -9.06 1.16
N VAL A 36 6.48 -7.85 0.89
CA VAL A 36 6.87 -6.64 1.62
C VAL A 36 5.67 -6.11 2.38
N LEU A 37 5.83 -5.89 3.68
CA LEU A 37 4.84 -5.20 4.50
C LEU A 37 5.18 -3.71 4.56
N LEU A 38 4.22 -2.86 4.21
CA LEU A 38 4.36 -1.41 4.22
C LEU A 38 3.40 -0.81 5.24
N ARG A 39 3.88 0.12 6.07
CA ARG A 39 3.06 0.91 7.00
C ARG A 39 3.10 2.36 6.60
N TYR A 40 1.93 2.91 6.30
CA TYR A 40 1.74 4.32 5.98
C TYR A 40 0.97 5.03 7.09
N GLN A 41 1.22 6.33 7.22
CA GLN A 41 0.40 7.27 7.97
C GLN A 41 -0.30 8.18 6.97
N VAL A 42 -1.59 8.44 7.19
CA VAL A 42 -2.34 9.47 6.45
C VAL A 42 -1.85 10.84 6.92
N VAL A 43 -1.53 11.71 5.97
CA VAL A 43 -1.17 13.11 6.21
C VAL A 43 -2.25 13.95 5.56
N ASP A 44 -2.98 14.72 6.37
CA ASP A 44 -3.83 15.76 5.83
C ASP A 44 -2.93 16.83 5.21
N ARG A 45 -3.22 17.12 3.94
CA ARG A 45 -2.71 18.33 3.33
C ARG A 45 -3.70 19.40 3.74
N ASP A 46 -3.63 19.83 5.00
CA ASP A 46 -4.46 20.95 5.43
C ASP A 46 -4.19 22.15 4.50
N ASP A 47 -5.30 22.66 3.98
CA ASP A 47 -5.46 23.86 3.17
C ASP A 47 -4.50 24.97 3.64
N THR A 48 -3.75 25.52 2.69
CA THR A 48 -3.15 26.85 2.85
C THR A 48 -4.14 27.89 2.38
#